data_AF-A0A1D7TNJ4-F1
#
_entry.id   AF-A0A1D7TNJ4-F1
#
_cell.length_a   1.000
_cell.length_b   1.000
_cell.length_c   1.000
_cell.angle_alpha   90.00
_cell.angle_beta   90.00
_cell.angle_gamma   90.00
#
_symmetry.space_group_name_H-M   'P 1'
#
loop_
_entity.id
_entity.type
_entity.pdbx_description
1 polymer ?
#
loop_
_entity_poly.entity_id
_entity_poly.type
_entity_poly.pdbx_seq_one_letter_code
_entity_poly.pdbx_strand_id
1 'polypeptide(L)'
;MSRKRSSFTTEFKTQVVLEALKGELTIPQLATKYAITSKNILNWKQLFLDNATLAFEATDSTKSSKAELAKLKKENEKLNAKLTNVASQRDAAITKLQGLDVAVKKKLIDTHYSKLSIARQCEIINLNRTSLYYAPKQTDDKDAKIINRIQEIHTTISSAYGYRMMHQQLIKEGYRIGVNKVHKLMKMMKLHAKQKQDDQNKIHPYLLHDLSLAKPTKL
;
A
#
# COMPACT_ATOMS: atom_id res chain seq x y z
N MET A 1 55.09 -22.97 12.70
CA MET A 1 54.98 -21.57 13.16
C MET A 1 55.16 -20.63 11.96
N SER A 2 54.07 -20.12 11.37
CA SER A 2 54.15 -19.19 10.23
C SER A 2 54.65 -17.82 10.72
N ARG A 3 55.78 -17.31 10.20
CA ARG A 3 56.27 -15.97 10.54
C ARG A 3 55.30 -14.93 10.01
N LYS A 4 54.70 -14.14 10.91
CA LYS A 4 53.85 -12.99 10.58
C LYS A 4 54.68 -12.01 9.74
N ARG A 5 54.27 -11.76 8.49
CA ARG A 5 54.92 -10.76 7.62
C ARG A 5 54.77 -9.38 8.26
N SER A 6 55.85 -8.62 8.36
CA SER A 6 55.79 -7.22 8.79
C SER A 6 55.04 -6.40 7.73
N SER A 7 53.94 -5.76 8.13
CA SER A 7 53.21 -4.80 7.31
C SER A 7 53.63 -3.39 7.69
N PHE A 8 54.08 -2.60 6.73
CA PHE A 8 54.44 -1.21 6.93
C PHE A 8 53.33 -0.30 6.39
N THR A 9 52.99 0.75 7.16
CA THR A 9 52.01 1.77 6.74
C THR A 9 52.54 2.56 5.54
N THR A 10 51.63 3.13 4.76
CA THR A 10 51.96 3.95 3.58
C THR A 10 52.77 5.17 3.97
N GLU A 11 52.37 5.88 5.04
CA GLU A 11 53.08 7.05 5.59
C GLU A 11 54.53 6.71 5.96
N PHE A 12 54.74 5.60 6.67
CA PHE A 12 56.08 5.16 7.06
C PHE A 12 56.94 4.81 5.84
N LYS A 13 56.39 4.10 4.85
CA LYS A 13 57.11 3.82 3.58
C LYS A 13 57.49 5.11 2.86
N THR A 14 56.59 6.10 2.81
CA THR A 14 56.88 7.39 2.15
C THR A 14 57.98 8.16 2.87
N GLN A 15 57.98 8.18 4.21
CA GLN A 15 59.01 8.86 5.00
C GLN A 15 60.40 8.27 4.74
N VAL A 16 60.52 6.94 4.77
CA VAL A 16 61.80 6.24 4.53
C VAL A 16 62.30 6.48 3.10
N VAL A 17 61.41 6.49 2.11
CA VAL A 17 61.77 6.78 0.72
C VAL A 17 62.22 8.22 0.53
N LEU A 18 61.57 9.19 1.18
CA LEU A 18 61.97 10.60 1.12
C LEU A 18 63.36 10.82 1.73
N GLU A 19 63.68 10.20 2.87
CA GLU A 19 65.04 10.24 3.43
C GLU A 19 66.07 9.56 2.52
N ALA A 20 65.70 8.45 1.86
CA ALA A 20 66.55 7.79 0.87
C ALA A 20 66.75 8.60 -0.43
N LEU A 21 65.87 9.56 -0.74
CA LEU A 21 65.99 10.48 -1.87
C LEU A 21 66.79 11.74 -1.52
N LYS A 22 66.73 12.21 -0.27
CA LYS A 22 67.55 13.33 0.23
C LYS A 22 69.05 13.02 0.22
N GLY A 23 69.42 11.76 0.37
CA GLY A 23 70.81 11.29 0.22
C GLY A 23 71.73 11.58 1.41
N GLU A 24 71.20 12.08 2.53
CA GLU A 24 71.96 12.36 3.76
C GLU A 24 72.52 11.09 4.44
N LEU A 25 71.85 9.96 4.25
CA LEU A 25 72.26 8.65 4.75
C LEU A 25 72.29 7.64 3.61
N THR A 26 73.27 6.75 3.63
CA THR A 26 73.35 5.66 2.65
C THR A 26 72.25 4.62 2.91
N ILE A 27 71.83 3.88 1.87
CA ILE A 27 70.79 2.84 1.97
C ILE A 27 71.10 1.81 3.09
N PRO A 28 72.36 1.35 3.30
CA PRO A 28 72.71 0.49 4.42
C PRO A 28 72.53 1.16 5.79
N GLN A 29 72.80 2.46 5.92
CA GLN A 29 72.60 3.22 7.16
C GLN A 29 71.11 3.48 7.44
N LEU A 30 70.28 3.66 6.41
CA LEU A 30 68.83 3.72 6.56
C LEU A 30 68.23 2.36 6.94
N ALA A 31 68.78 1.28 6.39
CA ALA A 31 68.40 -0.08 6.74
C ALA A 31 68.64 -0.38 8.23
N THR A 32 69.75 0.09 8.80
CA THR A 32 70.03 -0.04 10.24
C THR A 32 69.18 0.91 11.08
N LYS A 33 69.04 2.19 10.68
CA LYS A 33 68.23 3.20 11.40
C LYS A 33 66.76 2.79 11.55
N TYR A 34 66.17 2.23 10.51
CA TYR A 34 64.75 1.85 10.51
C TYR A 34 64.50 0.36 10.78
N ALA A 35 65.56 -0.44 10.97
CA ALA A 35 65.50 -1.91 11.08
C ALA A 35 64.76 -2.57 9.90
N ILE A 36 65.07 -2.14 8.67
CA ILE A 36 64.45 -2.62 7.42
C ILE A 36 65.55 -3.12 6.49
N THR A 37 65.26 -4.15 5.69
CA THR A 37 66.21 -4.62 4.67
C THR A 37 66.42 -3.58 3.56
N SER A 38 67.66 -3.36 3.13
CA SER A 38 68.02 -2.45 2.02
C SER A 38 67.22 -2.70 0.74
N LYS A 39 66.85 -3.96 0.46
CA LYS A 39 66.01 -4.35 -0.68
C LYS A 39 64.59 -3.76 -0.61
N ASN A 40 63.99 -3.66 0.58
CA ASN A 40 62.67 -3.04 0.73
C ASN A 40 62.72 -1.54 0.45
N ILE A 41 63.79 -0.86 0.90
CA ILE A 41 63.99 0.57 0.65
C ILE A 41 64.16 0.83 -0.86
N LEU A 42 64.95 0.01 -1.55
CA LEU A 42 65.11 0.08 -3.01
C LEU A 42 63.80 -0.16 -3.75
N ASN A 43 63.05 -1.21 -3.38
CA ASN A 43 61.76 -1.52 -4.00
C ASN A 43 60.72 -0.41 -3.76
N TRP A 44 60.67 0.17 -2.56
CA TRP A 44 59.76 1.28 -2.26
C TRP A 44 60.16 2.55 -2.98
N LYS A 45 61.47 2.80 -3.14
CA LYS A 45 61.99 3.93 -3.92
C LYS A 45 61.60 3.81 -5.40
N GLN A 46 61.75 2.62 -6.00
CA GLN A 46 61.30 2.36 -7.36
C GLN A 46 59.78 2.55 -7.49
N LEU A 47 58.98 1.91 -6.63
CA LEU A 47 57.52 2.07 -6.64
C LEU A 47 57.05 3.51 -6.44
N PHE A 48 57.77 4.31 -5.64
CA PHE A 48 57.45 5.72 -5.44
C PHE A 48 57.76 6.56 -6.69
N LEU A 49 58.90 6.31 -7.34
CA LEU A 49 59.28 7.02 -8.57
C LEU A 49 58.37 6.64 -9.74
N ASP A 50 58.05 5.35 -9.89
CA ASP A 50 57.15 4.86 -10.93
C ASP A 50 55.73 5.44 -10.81
N ASN A 51 55.26 5.68 -9.58
CA ASN A 51 53.94 6.26 -9.31
C ASN A 51 53.98 7.78 -8.99
N ALA A 52 55.14 8.43 -9.11
CA ALA A 52 55.28 9.85 -8.75
C ALA A 52 54.44 10.74 -9.67
N THR A 53 54.38 10.41 -10.95
CA THR A 53 53.57 11.11 -11.96
C THR A 53 52.08 11.02 -11.65
N LEU A 54 51.62 9.85 -11.18
CA LEU A 54 50.23 9.65 -10.76
C LEU A 54 49.85 10.54 -9.58
N ALA A 55 50.77 10.91 -8.68
CA ALA A 55 50.45 11.83 -7.60
C ALA A 55 50.14 13.25 -8.11
N PHE A 56 50.80 13.67 -9.20
CA PHE A 56 50.54 14.95 -9.86
C PHE A 56 49.32 14.91 -10.78
N GLU A 57 49.05 13.79 -11.46
CA GLU A 57 47.83 13.62 -12.27
C GLU A 57 46.58 13.33 -11.42
N ALA A 58 46.76 12.71 -10.24
CA ALA A 58 45.70 12.42 -9.30
C ALA A 58 45.03 13.70 -8.80
N THR A 59 45.75 14.82 -8.63
CA THR A 59 45.12 16.05 -8.15
C THR A 59 44.10 16.59 -9.15
N ASP A 60 44.40 16.59 -10.45
CA ASP A 60 43.50 17.06 -11.50
C ASP A 60 42.42 16.03 -11.84
N SER A 61 42.79 14.75 -11.98
CA SER A 61 41.84 13.67 -12.27
C SER A 61 40.88 13.41 -11.10
N THR A 62 41.34 13.46 -9.84
CA THR A 62 40.45 13.34 -8.67
C THR A 62 39.58 14.58 -8.49
N LYS A 63 40.03 15.78 -8.85
CA LYS A 63 39.20 16.99 -8.82
C LYS A 63 38.10 16.95 -9.88
N SER A 64 38.43 16.51 -11.10
CA SER A 64 37.47 16.26 -12.18
C SER A 64 36.45 15.18 -11.77
N SER A 65 36.93 14.04 -11.28
CA SER A 65 36.09 12.92 -10.81
C SER A 65 35.20 13.33 -9.64
N LYS A 66 35.70 14.11 -8.67
CA LYS A 66 34.90 14.64 -7.56
C LYS A 66 33.82 15.61 -8.05
N ALA A 67 34.12 16.44 -9.04
CA ALA A 67 33.14 17.34 -9.63
C ALA A 67 32.03 16.58 -10.38
N GLU A 68 32.39 15.54 -11.12
CA GLU A 68 31.43 14.67 -11.80
C GLU A 68 30.58 13.87 -10.81
N LEU A 69 31.18 13.31 -9.76
CA LEU A 69 30.46 12.66 -8.66
C LEU A 69 29.49 13.62 -7.97
N ALA A 70 29.87 14.88 -7.77
CA ALA A 70 28.98 15.89 -7.19
C ALA A 70 27.81 16.22 -8.12
N LYS A 71 28.04 16.30 -9.44
CA LYS A 71 26.98 16.50 -10.45
C LYS A 71 26.02 15.32 -10.47
N LEU A 72 26.53 14.09 -10.55
CA LEU A 72 25.74 12.86 -10.55
C LEU A 72 24.94 12.69 -9.25
N LYS A 73 25.51 13.04 -8.09
CA LYS A 73 24.78 13.03 -6.82
C LYS A 73 23.61 14.02 -6.83
N LYS A 74 23.85 15.26 -7.28
CA LYS A 74 22.78 16.27 -7.42
C LYS A 74 21.69 15.82 -8.40
N GLU A 75 22.06 15.16 -9.49
CA GLU A 75 21.09 14.63 -10.45
C GLU A 75 20.27 13.49 -9.85
N ASN A 76 20.90 12.55 -9.14
CA ASN A 76 20.20 11.49 -8.43
C ASN A 76 19.24 12.03 -7.37
N GLU A 77 19.65 13.04 -6.59
CA GLU A 77 18.78 13.72 -5.63
C GLU A 77 17.56 14.34 -6.32
N LYS A 78 17.77 15.03 -7.46
CA LYS A 78 16.68 15.61 -8.26
C LYS A 78 15.74 14.53 -8.82
N LEU A 79 16.28 13.44 -9.34
CA LEU A 79 15.50 12.32 -9.88
C LEU A 79 14.70 11.63 -8.77
N ASN A 80 15.31 11.39 -7.62
CA ASN A 80 14.63 10.82 -6.46
C ASN A 80 13.52 11.73 -5.96
N ALA A 81 13.74 13.04 -5.89
CA ALA A 81 12.70 14.01 -5.53
C ALA A 81 11.53 14.02 -6.54
N LYS A 82 11.82 13.87 -7.85
CA LYS A 82 10.77 13.73 -8.86
C LYS A 82 10.01 12.41 -8.69
N LEU A 83 10.71 11.31 -8.42
CA LEU A 83 10.09 10.00 -8.20
C LEU A 83 9.19 10.00 -6.96
N THR A 84 9.61 10.60 -5.85
CA THR A 84 8.78 10.71 -4.64
C THR A 84 7.54 11.56 -4.87
N ASN A 85 7.66 12.67 -5.60
CA ASN A 85 6.52 13.49 -6.00
C ASN A 85 5.52 12.73 -6.88
N VAL A 86 6.00 11.98 -7.88
CA VAL A 86 5.14 11.17 -8.74
C VAL A 86 4.49 10.03 -7.96
N ALA A 87 5.24 9.38 -7.05
CA ALA A 87 4.73 8.31 -6.20
C ALA A 87 3.60 8.82 -5.29
N SER A 88 3.78 9.97 -4.64
CA SER A 88 2.76 10.56 -3.76
C SER A 88 1.51 10.99 -4.53
N GLN A 89 1.66 11.58 -5.72
CA GLN A 89 0.53 11.92 -6.60
C GLN A 89 -0.24 10.67 -7.04
N ARG A 90 0.48 9.61 -7.42
CA ARG A 90 -0.10 8.32 -7.78
C ARG A 90 -0.88 7.72 -6.61
N ASP A 91 -0.32 7.71 -5.41
CA ASP A 91 -0.96 7.12 -4.23
C ASP A 91 -2.23 7.89 -3.84
N ALA A 92 -2.19 9.22 -3.91
CA ALA A 92 -3.37 10.06 -3.73
C ALA A 92 -4.46 9.78 -4.78
N ALA A 93 -4.09 9.60 -6.04
CA ALA A 93 -5.02 9.25 -7.11
C ALA A 93 -5.63 7.85 -6.90
N ILE A 94 -4.82 6.85 -6.56
CA ILE A 94 -5.28 5.49 -6.26
C ILE A 94 -6.29 5.50 -5.12
N THR A 95 -6.00 6.24 -4.05
CA THR A 95 -6.88 6.35 -2.87
C THR A 95 -8.26 6.90 -3.27
N LYS A 96 -8.29 7.94 -4.11
CA LYS A 96 -9.53 8.51 -4.65
C LYS A 96 -10.27 7.52 -5.56
N LEU A 97 -9.54 6.79 -6.42
CA LEU A 97 -10.13 5.77 -7.31
C LEU A 97 -10.75 4.61 -6.53
N GLN A 98 -10.12 4.20 -5.43
CA GLN A 98 -10.63 3.14 -4.56
C GLN A 98 -11.91 3.55 -3.81
N GLY A 99 -12.16 4.84 -3.62
CA GLY A 99 -13.40 5.36 -3.04
C GLY A 99 -14.61 5.37 -3.99
N LEU A 100 -14.41 5.13 -5.29
CA LEU A 100 -15.48 5.18 -6.28
C LEU A 100 -16.44 4.00 -6.19
N ASP A 101 -17.67 4.21 -6.66
CA ASP A 101 -18.67 3.15 -6.80
C ASP A 101 -18.22 2.06 -7.80
N VAL A 102 -18.68 0.84 -7.56
CA VAL A 102 -18.37 -0.36 -8.34
C VAL A 102 -18.77 -0.20 -9.81
N ALA A 103 -19.90 0.45 -10.11
CA ALA A 103 -20.34 0.65 -11.49
C ALA A 103 -19.39 1.58 -12.26
N VAL A 104 -18.86 2.61 -11.60
CA VAL A 104 -17.89 3.54 -12.20
C VAL A 104 -16.53 2.87 -12.38
N LYS A 105 -16.07 2.12 -11.37
CA LYS A 105 -14.81 1.35 -11.44
C LYS A 105 -14.78 0.38 -12.61
N LYS A 106 -15.90 -0.31 -12.91
CA LYS A 106 -15.98 -1.20 -14.08
C LYS A 106 -15.74 -0.47 -15.40
N LYS A 107 -16.23 0.75 -15.55
CA LYS A 107 -16.06 1.57 -16.77
C LYS A 107 -14.65 2.10 -16.94
N LEU A 108 -13.90 2.24 -15.86
CA LEU A 108 -12.50 2.69 -15.89
C LEU A 108 -11.53 1.61 -16.37
N ILE A 109 -11.95 0.35 -16.40
CA ILE A 109 -11.09 -0.75 -16.83
C ILE A 109 -11.08 -0.78 -18.35
N ASP A 110 -9.88 -0.64 -18.91
CA ASP A 110 -9.65 -0.72 -20.34
C ASP A 110 -9.16 -2.12 -20.69
N THR A 111 -9.99 -2.84 -21.46
CA THR A 111 -9.68 -4.21 -21.91
C THR A 111 -8.65 -4.26 -23.04
N HIS A 112 -8.41 -3.15 -23.74
CA HIS A 112 -7.48 -3.06 -24.87
C HIS A 112 -6.15 -2.37 -24.52
N TYR A 113 -5.95 -2.01 -23.26
CA TYR A 113 -4.74 -1.32 -22.83
C TYR A 113 -3.53 -2.27 -22.79
N SER A 114 -2.57 -2.06 -23.71
CA SER A 114 -1.44 -2.98 -23.92
C SER A 114 -0.36 -2.96 -22.82
N LYS A 115 -0.27 -1.89 -22.02
CA LYS A 115 0.78 -1.74 -21.01
C LYS A 115 0.41 -2.32 -19.63
N LEU A 116 -0.87 -2.55 -19.34
CA LEU A 116 -1.34 -3.12 -18.06
C LEU A 116 -2.43 -4.15 -18.30
N SER A 117 -2.24 -5.35 -17.74
CA SER A 117 -3.27 -6.40 -17.78
C SER A 117 -4.53 -6.00 -17.01
N ILE A 118 -5.67 -6.57 -17.39
CA ILE A 118 -6.96 -6.37 -16.69
C ILE A 118 -6.84 -6.74 -15.21
N ALA A 119 -6.09 -7.80 -14.88
CA ALA A 119 -5.86 -8.20 -13.49
C ALA A 119 -5.15 -7.09 -12.70
N ARG A 120 -4.10 -6.50 -13.27
CA ARG A 120 -3.38 -5.42 -12.61
C ARG A 120 -4.22 -4.15 -12.48
N GLN A 121 -5.03 -3.83 -13.48
CA GLN A 121 -5.97 -2.71 -13.41
C GLN A 121 -6.98 -2.89 -12.28
N CYS A 122 -7.57 -4.09 -12.14
CA CYS A 122 -8.47 -4.45 -11.05
C CYS A 122 -7.81 -4.33 -9.67
N GLU A 123 -6.55 -4.76 -9.52
CA GLU A 123 -5.80 -4.63 -8.27
C GLU A 123 -5.60 -3.17 -7.86
N ILE A 124 -5.24 -2.29 -8.81
CA ILE A 124 -4.98 -0.87 -8.53
C ILE A 124 -6.23 -0.18 -7.98
N ILE A 125 -7.38 -0.40 -8.62
CA ILE A 125 -8.65 0.23 -8.24
C ILE A 125 -9.40 -0.53 -7.12
N ASN A 126 -8.79 -1.60 -6.58
CA ASN A 126 -9.36 -2.49 -5.58
C ASN A 126 -10.76 -3.02 -5.97
N LEU A 127 -10.86 -3.59 -7.18
CA LEU A 127 -12.06 -4.23 -7.69
C LEU A 127 -11.83 -5.75 -7.85
N ASN A 128 -12.74 -6.56 -7.32
CA ASN A 128 -12.69 -8.00 -7.56
C ASN A 128 -12.91 -8.29 -9.06
N ARG A 129 -12.04 -9.09 -9.68
CA ARG A 129 -12.08 -9.42 -11.11
C ARG A 129 -13.42 -10.04 -11.54
N THR A 130 -14.04 -10.87 -10.70
CA THR A 130 -15.35 -11.47 -11.01
C THR A 130 -16.46 -10.43 -11.10
N SER A 131 -16.34 -9.31 -10.37
CA SER A 131 -17.31 -8.21 -10.43
C SER A 131 -17.38 -7.65 -11.85
N LEU A 132 -16.25 -7.55 -12.56
CA LEU A 132 -16.20 -7.02 -13.93
C LEU A 132 -17.16 -7.75 -14.87
N TYR A 133 -17.15 -9.08 -14.81
CA TYR A 133 -18.00 -9.95 -15.64
C TYR A 133 -19.41 -10.15 -15.08
N TYR A 134 -19.65 -9.75 -13.83
CA TYR A 134 -20.96 -9.89 -13.21
C TYR A 134 -21.96 -8.88 -13.79
N ALA A 135 -22.95 -9.39 -14.51
CA ALA A 135 -24.14 -8.65 -14.90
C ALA A 135 -25.25 -8.90 -13.87
N PRO A 136 -25.88 -7.85 -13.31
CA PRO A 136 -27.01 -8.02 -12.41
C PRO A 136 -28.17 -8.69 -13.16
N LYS A 137 -28.66 -9.80 -12.62
CA LYS A 137 -29.84 -10.48 -13.18
C LYS A 137 -31.07 -9.61 -12.93
N GLN A 138 -31.77 -9.21 -13.99
CA GLN A 138 -33.03 -8.51 -13.87
C GLN A 138 -34.07 -9.40 -13.17
N THR A 139 -34.95 -8.78 -12.39
CA THR A 139 -36.04 -9.45 -11.70
C THR A 139 -36.90 -10.17 -12.74
N ASP A 140 -37.01 -11.48 -12.64
CA ASP A 140 -37.74 -12.33 -13.59
C ASP A 140 -39.25 -11.97 -13.53
N ASP A 141 -39.98 -12.06 -14.64
CA ASP A 141 -41.43 -11.77 -14.68
C ASP A 141 -42.23 -12.62 -13.67
N LYS A 142 -41.72 -13.82 -13.38
CA LYS A 142 -42.26 -14.70 -12.34
C LYS A 142 -42.13 -14.10 -10.93
N ASP A 143 -41.07 -13.34 -10.67
CA ASP A 143 -40.87 -12.68 -9.39
C ASP A 143 -41.79 -11.45 -9.26
N ALA A 144 -42.10 -10.75 -10.37
CA ALA A 144 -43.06 -9.65 -10.38
C ALA A 144 -44.47 -10.10 -9.96
N LYS A 145 -44.96 -11.24 -10.48
CA LYS A 145 -46.26 -11.80 -10.09
C LYS A 145 -46.32 -12.12 -8.59
N ILE A 146 -45.24 -12.68 -8.05
CA ILE A 146 -45.15 -13.05 -6.63
C ILE A 146 -45.07 -11.79 -5.76
N ILE A 147 -44.32 -10.77 -6.19
CA ILE A 147 -44.22 -9.46 -5.51
C ILE A 147 -45.62 -8.83 -5.38
N ASN A 148 -46.36 -8.74 -6.48
CA ASN A 148 -47.72 -8.19 -6.47
C ASN A 148 -48.62 -8.98 -5.52
N ARG A 149 -48.55 -10.31 -5.57
CA ARG A 149 -49.37 -11.15 -4.70
C ARG A 149 -49.01 -11.00 -3.22
N ILE A 150 -47.73 -10.87 -2.87
CA ILE A 150 -47.29 -10.59 -1.50
C ILE A 150 -47.87 -9.26 -1.01
N GLN A 151 -47.88 -8.21 -1.85
CA GLN A 151 -48.49 -6.92 -1.51
C GLN A 151 -50.00 -7.05 -1.28
N GLU A 152 -50.70 -7.79 -2.13
CA GLU A 152 -52.14 -8.06 -1.98
C GLU A 152 -52.44 -8.78 -0.67
N ILE A 153 -51.72 -9.86 -0.33
CA ILE A 153 -51.93 -10.61 0.92
C ILE A 153 -51.67 -9.71 2.14
N HIS A 154 -50.62 -8.88 2.10
CA HIS A 154 -50.26 -7.99 3.21
C HIS A 154 -51.32 -6.91 3.46
N THR A 155 -51.96 -6.42 2.39
CA THR A 155 -52.99 -5.37 2.45
C THR A 155 -54.39 -5.92 2.74
N THR A 156 -54.77 -7.03 2.11
CA THR A 156 -56.15 -7.55 2.16
C THR A 156 -56.37 -8.58 3.26
N ILE A 157 -55.41 -9.47 3.49
CA ILE A 157 -55.59 -10.60 4.43
C ILE A 157 -55.07 -10.22 5.81
N SER A 158 -53.78 -9.90 5.95
CA SER A 158 -53.24 -9.50 7.25
C SER A 158 -51.87 -8.85 7.16
N SER A 159 -51.80 -7.60 7.62
CA SER A 159 -50.53 -6.90 7.84
C SER A 159 -49.66 -7.50 8.96
N ALA A 160 -50.20 -8.43 9.76
CA ALA A 160 -49.47 -9.15 10.81
C ALA A 160 -48.71 -10.38 10.28
N TYR A 161 -48.90 -10.76 9.02
CA TYR A 161 -48.23 -11.93 8.46
C TYR A 161 -46.73 -11.66 8.25
N GLY A 162 -45.91 -12.45 8.96
CA GLY A 162 -44.49 -12.55 8.70
C GLY A 162 -44.18 -13.43 7.49
N TYR A 163 -42.94 -13.40 7.02
CA TYR A 163 -42.51 -14.11 5.81
C TYR A 163 -42.79 -15.62 5.82
N ARG A 164 -42.83 -16.26 7.01
CA ARG A 164 -43.18 -17.69 7.15
C ARG A 164 -44.67 -17.95 6.84
N MET A 165 -45.55 -17.09 7.34
CA MET A 165 -47.00 -17.21 7.10
C MET A 165 -47.33 -16.80 5.66
N MET A 166 -46.69 -15.76 5.14
CA MET A 166 -46.81 -15.37 3.73
C MET A 166 -46.38 -16.52 2.81
N HIS A 167 -45.28 -17.21 3.13
CA HIS A 167 -44.82 -18.37 2.38
C HIS A 167 -45.85 -19.52 2.38
N GLN A 168 -46.42 -19.85 3.54
CA GLN A 168 -47.47 -20.88 3.63
C GLN A 168 -48.71 -20.51 2.81
N GLN A 169 -49.13 -19.23 2.86
CA GLN A 169 -50.27 -18.74 2.08
C GLN A 169 -50.00 -18.84 0.57
N LEU A 170 -48.81 -18.44 0.12
CA LEU A 170 -48.41 -18.56 -1.28
C LEU A 170 -48.36 -20.04 -1.75
N ILE A 171 -47.92 -20.97 -0.89
CA ILE A 171 -47.97 -22.40 -1.20
C ILE A 171 -49.41 -22.88 -1.36
N LYS A 172 -50.31 -22.48 -0.46
CA LYS A 172 -51.75 -22.84 -0.54
C LYS A 172 -52.39 -22.33 -1.83
N GLU A 173 -51.95 -21.17 -2.32
CA GLU A 173 -52.40 -20.57 -3.57
C GLU A 173 -51.71 -21.15 -4.82
N GLY A 174 -50.85 -22.16 -4.67
CA GLY A 174 -50.24 -22.90 -5.77
C GLY A 174 -48.86 -22.39 -6.23
N TYR A 175 -48.27 -21.40 -5.54
CA TYR A 175 -46.94 -20.89 -5.89
C TYR A 175 -45.82 -21.81 -5.40
N ARG A 176 -44.91 -22.20 -6.30
CA ARG A 176 -43.69 -22.94 -5.97
C ARG A 176 -42.54 -21.98 -5.65
N ILE A 177 -42.48 -21.51 -4.40
CA ILE A 177 -41.43 -20.61 -3.91
C ILE A 177 -40.82 -21.08 -2.59
N GLY A 178 -39.51 -20.83 -2.39
CA GLY A 178 -38.83 -21.11 -1.13
C GLY A 178 -39.01 -19.99 -0.09
N VAL A 179 -39.05 -20.36 1.19
CA VAL A 179 -39.25 -19.44 2.33
C VAL A 179 -38.27 -18.25 2.30
N ASN A 180 -36.99 -18.51 2.04
CA ASN A 180 -35.95 -17.47 2.02
C ASN A 180 -36.13 -16.50 0.84
N LYS A 181 -36.70 -16.96 -0.27
CA LYS A 181 -37.02 -16.10 -1.42
C LYS A 181 -38.16 -15.15 -1.07
N VAL A 182 -39.22 -15.65 -0.40
CA VAL A 182 -40.31 -14.80 0.13
C VAL A 182 -39.76 -13.74 1.09
N HIS A 183 -38.88 -14.14 2.03
CA HIS A 183 -38.24 -13.20 2.95
C HIS A 183 -37.44 -12.11 2.24
N LYS A 184 -36.67 -12.50 1.21
CA LYS A 184 -35.90 -11.55 0.39
C LYS A 184 -36.81 -10.57 -0.35
N LEU A 185 -37.88 -11.06 -0.98
CA LEU A 185 -38.87 -10.22 -1.68
C LEU A 185 -39.53 -9.23 -0.72
N MET A 186 -40.00 -9.70 0.45
CA MET A 186 -40.59 -8.83 1.48
C MET A 186 -39.61 -7.76 1.97
N LYS A 187 -38.33 -8.11 2.19
CA LYS A 187 -37.29 -7.13 2.57
C LYS A 187 -37.03 -6.09 1.48
N MET A 188 -36.95 -6.50 0.21
CA MET A 188 -36.77 -5.56 -0.90
C MET A 188 -37.94 -4.57 -0.99
N MET A 189 -39.16 -5.02 -0.68
CA MET A 189 -40.37 -4.20 -0.62
C MET A 189 -40.55 -3.46 0.73
N LYS A 190 -39.63 -3.61 1.69
CA LYS A 190 -39.72 -3.05 3.04
C LYS A 190 -41.01 -3.43 3.79
N LEU A 191 -41.58 -4.60 3.50
CA LEU A 191 -42.74 -5.13 4.23
C LEU A 191 -42.28 -5.89 5.46
N HIS A 192 -42.85 -5.51 6.60
CA HIS A 192 -42.64 -6.18 7.88
C HIS A 192 -44.00 -6.60 8.46
N ALA A 193 -43.98 -7.67 9.26
CA ALA A 193 -45.14 -8.04 10.05
C ALA A 193 -45.39 -6.95 11.10
N LYS A 194 -46.58 -6.37 11.11
CA LYS A 194 -46.99 -5.50 12.21
C LYS A 194 -47.21 -6.35 13.45
N GLN A 195 -46.42 -6.10 14.49
CA GLN A 195 -46.70 -6.66 15.81
C GLN A 195 -47.92 -5.94 16.39
N LYS A 196 -48.84 -6.69 17.00
CA LYS A 196 -49.85 -6.08 17.87
C LYS A 196 -49.08 -5.40 19.01
N GLN A 197 -49.32 -4.11 19.22
CA GLN A 197 -48.90 -3.49 20.46
C GLN A 197 -49.71 -4.15 21.58
N ASP A 198 -49.01 -4.76 22.54
CA ASP A 198 -49.68 -5.23 23.74
C ASP A 198 -50.24 -4.02 24.48
N ASP A 199 -51.52 -4.07 24.84
CA ASP A 199 -52.22 -3.10 25.68
C ASP A 199 -51.59 -2.94 27.08
N GLN A 200 -50.51 -3.69 27.39
CA GLN A 200 -49.74 -3.56 28.63
C GLN A 200 -48.99 -2.23 28.75
N ASN A 201 -48.84 -1.48 27.63
CA ASN A 201 -48.42 -0.08 27.65
C ASN A 201 -49.63 0.88 27.55
N LYS A 202 -50.80 0.51 28.07
CA LYS A 202 -51.85 1.49 28.34
C LYS A 202 -51.31 2.46 29.38
N ILE A 203 -51.15 3.72 28.98
CA ILE A 203 -50.81 4.81 29.91
C ILE A 203 -51.94 4.85 30.94
N HIS A 204 -51.66 4.41 32.15
CA HIS A 204 -52.59 4.47 33.27
C HIS A 204 -52.46 5.85 33.93
N PRO A 205 -53.41 6.78 33.73
CA PRO A 205 -53.25 8.18 34.17
C PRO A 205 -53.13 8.33 35.70
N TYR A 206 -53.64 7.37 36.46
CA TYR A 206 -53.54 7.33 37.92
C TYR A 206 -52.17 6.85 38.43
N LEU A 207 -51.36 6.17 37.59
CA LEU A 207 -49.97 5.79 37.92
C LEU A 207 -48.97 6.94 37.70
N LEU A 208 -49.45 8.09 37.22
CA LEU A 208 -48.67 9.32 36.95
C LEU A 208 -48.98 10.45 37.94
N HIS A 209 -49.84 10.23 38.96
CA HIS A 209 -50.32 11.31 39.84
C HIS A 209 -49.24 11.90 40.75
N ASP A 210 -48.25 11.10 41.15
CA ASP A 210 -47.21 11.52 42.11
C ASP A 210 -45.85 11.83 41.45
N LEU A 211 -45.76 11.67 40.13
CA LEU A 211 -44.55 11.99 39.37
C LEU A 211 -44.66 13.41 38.82
N SER A 212 -44.09 14.37 39.53
CA SER A 212 -43.89 15.73 39.04
C SER A 212 -42.91 15.71 37.85
N LEU A 213 -43.46 15.55 36.65
CA LEU A 213 -42.69 15.69 35.41
C LEU A 213 -42.29 17.15 35.24
N ALA A 214 -41.10 17.50 35.72
CA ALA A 214 -40.45 18.75 35.35
C ALA A 214 -40.35 18.77 33.81
N LYS A 215 -41.02 19.75 33.18
CA LYS A 215 -40.98 19.94 31.72
C LYS A 215 -39.52 19.99 31.27
N PRO A 216 -39.14 19.31 30.17
CA PRO A 216 -37.78 19.41 29.65
C PRO A 216 -37.54 20.88 29.26
N THR A 217 -36.45 21.44 29.78
CA THR A 217 -35.93 22.74 29.36
C THR A 217 -35.68 22.69 27.86
N LYS A 218 -36.38 23.55 27.12
CA LYS A 218 -36.14 23.74 25.70
C LYS A 218 -34.72 24.27 25.52
N LEU A 219 -33.89 23.53 24.78
CA LEU A 219 -32.66 24.07 24.18
C LEU A 219 -33.02 24.96 23.00
#